data_AF-A0A1I7W7N3-F1
#
_entry.id   AF-A0A1I7W7N3-F1
#
_cell.length_a   1.000
_cell.length_b   1.000
_cell.length_c   1.000
_cell.angle_alpha   90.00
_cell.angle_beta   90.00
_cell.angle_gamma   90.00
#
_symmetry.space_group_name_H-M   'P 1'
#
loop_
_entity.id
_entity.type
_entity.pdbx_description
1 polymer ?
#
loop_
_entity_poly.entity_id
_entity_poly.type
_entity_poly.pdbx_seq_one_letter_code
_entity_poly.pdbx_strand_id
1 'polypeptide(L)' 'MGENRNGSDLEAILQDAAALEVFRQWIRSDPSHPSDCLSLYFAIKGFKEYLSHGDPRSANMACQLHRKFIRLFDYT' A
#
# COMPACT_ATOMS: atom_id res chain seq x y z
N MET A 1 -30.94 0.39 -10.68
CA MET A 1 -30.68 -0.55 -9.56
C MET A 1 -29.20 -0.83 -9.62
N GLY A 2 -28.40 -0.09 -8.83
CA GLY A 2 -26.93 -0.18 -8.89
C GLY A 2 -26.47 -1.39 -8.09
N GLU A 3 -25.76 -2.30 -8.74
CA GLU A 3 -25.08 -3.42 -8.07
C GLU A 3 -24.12 -2.86 -7.00
N ASN A 4 -24.39 -3.19 -5.74
CA ASN A 4 -23.46 -3.04 -4.64
C ASN A 4 -22.25 -3.97 -4.87
N ARG A 5 -21.16 -3.43 -5.42
CA ARG A 5 -19.89 -4.14 -5.65
C ARG A 5 -18.85 -3.89 -4.55
N ASN A 6 -19.26 -3.42 -3.38
CA ASN A 6 -18.32 -2.95 -2.35
C ASN A 6 -17.77 -4.07 -1.43
N GLY A 7 -18.09 -5.35 -1.69
CA GLY A 7 -17.73 -6.46 -0.80
C GLY A 7 -16.62 -7.39 -1.30
N SER A 8 -16.29 -7.38 -2.59
CA SER A 8 -15.48 -8.45 -3.21
C SER A 8 -14.20 -7.95 -3.89
N ASP A 9 -14.05 -6.64 -4.05
CA ASP A 9 -12.89 -6.03 -4.69
C ASP A 9 -12.04 -5.30 -3.66
N LEU A 10 -10.82 -5.80 -3.45
CA LEU A 10 -9.84 -5.17 -2.58
C LEU A 10 -9.54 -3.73 -3.03
N GLU A 11 -9.53 -3.47 -4.34
CA GLU A 11 -9.23 -2.13 -4.84
C GLU A 11 -10.33 -1.13 -4.47
N ALA A 12 -11.60 -1.55 -4.46
CA ALA A 12 -12.71 -0.73 -3.98
C ALA A 12 -12.58 -0.39 -2.49
N ILE A 13 -12.16 -1.36 -1.66
CA ILE A 13 -11.91 -1.15 -0.23
C ILE A 13 -10.74 -0.17 -0.02
N LEU A 14 -9.68 -0.28 -0.82
CA LEU A 14 -8.50 0.57 -0.70
C LEU A 14 -8.71 2.00 -1.22
N GLN A 15 -9.74 2.22 -2.06
CA GLN A 15 -10.12 3.54 -2.59
C GLN A 15 -11.18 4.24 -1.73
N ASP A 16 -12.00 3.49 -0.98
CA ASP A 16 -12.98 4.06 -0.05
C ASP A 16 -12.32 4.42 1.29
N ALA A 17 -12.44 5.68 1.70
CA ALA A 17 -11.78 6.19 2.90
C ALA A 17 -12.28 5.52 4.19
N ALA A 18 -13.58 5.20 4.28
CA ALA A 18 -14.15 4.59 5.47
C ALA A 18 -13.77 3.10 5.56
N ALA A 19 -13.85 2.37 4.45
CA ALA A 19 -13.48 0.97 4.34
C ALA A 19 -11.97 0.77 4.56
N LEU A 20 -11.13 1.67 4.06
CA LEU A 20 -9.68 1.65 4.28
C LEU A 20 -9.33 1.80 5.76
N GLU A 21 -10.00 2.68 6.50
CA GLU A 21 -9.74 2.87 7.93
C GLU A 21 -10.16 1.64 8.74
N VAL A 22 -11.32 1.04 8.44
CA VAL A 22 -11.75 -0.24 9.04
C VAL A 22 -10.75 -1.36 8.72
N PHE A 23 -10.29 -1.45 7.47
CA PHE A 23 -9.32 -2.45 7.05
C PHE A 23 -7.94 -2.26 7.73
N ARG A 24 -7.49 -1.02 7.88
CA ARG A 24 -6.28 -0.66 8.65
C ARG A 24 -6.40 -1.07 10.11
N GLN A 25 -7.56 -0.83 10.73
CA GLN A 25 -7.80 -1.22 12.12
C GLN A 25 -7.81 -2.74 12.27
N TRP A 26 -8.42 -3.47 11.33
CA TRP A 26 -8.40 -4.93 11.34
C TRP A 26 -6.97 -5.49 11.23
N ILE A 27 -6.14 -4.96 10.32
CA ILE A 27 -4.73 -5.37 10.20
C ILE A 27 -3.95 -5.08 11.49
N ARG A 28 -4.19 -3.94 12.15
CA ARG A 28 -3.50 -3.60 13.41
C ARG A 28 -3.98 -4.42 14.62
N SER A 29 -5.19 -4.96 14.55
CA SER A 29 -5.77 -5.75 15.65
C SER A 29 -5.13 -7.12 15.80
N ASP A 30 -4.41 -7.60 14.80
CA ASP A 30 -3.75 -8.90 14.81
C ASP A 30 -2.22 -8.73 14.64
N PRO A 31 -1.41 -9.10 15.64
CA PRO A 31 0.04 -8.98 15.58
C PRO A 31 0.69 -9.93 14.55
N SER A 32 -0.05 -10.90 14.02
CA SER A 32 0.42 -11.78 12.93
C SER A 32 0.32 -11.11 11.55
N HIS A 33 -0.42 -10.02 11.42
CA HIS A 33 -0.52 -9.28 10.18
C HIS A 33 0.61 -8.25 10.06
N PRO A 34 1.38 -8.25 8.96
CA PRO A 34 2.40 -7.24 8.75
C PRO A 34 1.72 -5.90 8.45
N SER A 35 1.75 -4.98 9.42
CA SER A 35 1.23 -3.61 9.26
C SER A 35 1.88 -2.87 8.07
N ASP A 36 3.07 -3.31 7.66
CA ASP A 36 3.82 -2.75 6.55
C ASP A 36 3.27 -3.14 5.17
N CYS A 37 2.44 -4.18 5.05
CA CYS A 37 1.87 -4.60 3.76
C CYS A 37 1.03 -3.51 3.10
N LEU A 38 0.18 -2.83 3.88
CA LEU A 38 -0.60 -1.68 3.40
C LEU A 38 0.30 -0.51 3.00
N SER A 39 1.31 -0.22 3.83
CA SER A 39 2.27 0.86 3.57
C SER A 39 3.05 0.62 2.28
N LEU A 40 3.45 -0.62 2.01
CA LEU A 40 4.11 -1.02 0.77
C LEU A 40 3.18 -0.86 -0.44
N TYR A 41 1.92 -1.30 -0.35
CA TYR A 41 0.94 -1.16 -1.42
C TYR A 41 0.80 0.32 -1.86
N PHE A 42 0.57 1.24 -0.91
CA PHE A 42 0.43 2.66 -1.24
C PHE A 42 1.72 3.27 -1.77
N ALA A 43 2.88 2.85 -1.26
CA ALA A 43 4.16 3.31 -1.76
C ALA A 43 4.41 2.85 -3.21
N ILE A 44 4.05 1.62 -3.56
CA ILE A 44 4.13 1.12 -4.95
C ILE A 44 3.16 1.89 -5.85
N LYS A 45 1.92 2.14 -5.38
CA LYS A 45 0.92 2.91 -6.14
C LYS A 45 1.42 4.31 -6.47
N GLY A 46 1.92 5.04 -5.46
CA GLY A 46 2.51 6.37 -5.67
C GLY A 46 3.77 6.34 -6.55
N PHE A 47 4.61 5.31 -6.44
CA PHE A 47 5.77 5.16 -7.31
C PHE A 47 5.38 4.96 -8.79
N LYS A 48 4.35 4.15 -9.07
CA LYS A 48 3.81 3.98 -10.42
C LYS A 48 3.29 5.31 -10.99
N GLU A 49 2.62 6.12 -10.17
CA GLU A 49 2.19 7.47 -10.59
C GLU A 49 3.36 8.40 -10.89
N TYR A 50 4.45 8.35 -10.11
CA TYR A 50 5.65 9.13 -10.43
C TYR A 50 6.30 8.70 -11.74
N LEU A 51 6.34 7.39 -12.03
CA LEU A 51 6.86 6.87 -13.29
C LEU A 51 6.01 7.32 -14.48
N SER A 52 4.68 7.28 -14.38
CA SER A 52 3.79 7.70 -15.48
C SER A 52 3.92 9.18 -15.82
N HIS A 53 4.28 10.01 -14.85
CA HIS A 53 4.49 11.45 -15.05
C HIS A 53 5.94 11.84 -15.35
N GLY A 54 6.88 10.89 -15.40
CA GLY A 54 8.31 11.20 -15.57
C GLY A 54 8.89 12.04 -14.44
N ASP A 55 8.34 11.91 -13.22
CA ASP A 55 8.71 12.77 -12.10
C ASP A 55 10.13 12.45 -11.62
N PRO A 56 11.02 13.44 -11.45
CA PRO A 56 12.39 13.23 -10.98
C PRO A 56 12.46 12.65 -9.57
N ARG A 57 11.39 12.73 -8.78
CA ARG A 57 11.28 12.11 -7.45
C ARG A 57 11.13 10.59 -7.51
N SER A 58 10.84 10.02 -8.69
CA SER A 58 10.75 8.57 -8.87
C SER A 58 12.01 7.84 -8.39
N ALA A 59 13.21 8.36 -8.70
CA ALA A 59 14.47 7.79 -8.24
C ALA A 59 14.58 7.80 -6.70
N ASN A 60 14.19 8.91 -6.06
CA ASN A 60 14.19 9.02 -4.60
C ASN A 60 13.21 8.03 -3.96
N MET A 61 12.01 7.91 -4.53
CA MET A 61 10.99 7.00 -4.03
C MET A 61 11.37 5.53 -4.22
N ALA A 62 12.04 5.18 -5.33
CA ALA A 62 12.61 3.85 -5.54
C ALA A 62 13.65 3.51 -4.45
N CYS A 63 14.53 4.44 -4.10
CA CYS A 63 15.48 4.24 -3.00
C CYS A 63 14.78 4.05 -1.65
N GLN A 64 13.71 4.81 -1.36
CA GLN A 64 12.93 4.66 -0.13
C GLN A 64 12.22 3.31 -0.06
N LEU A 65 11.55 2.90 -1.14
CA LEU A 65 10.92 1.58 -1.28
C LEU A 65 11.92 0.46 -1.02
N HIS A 66 13.09 0.54 -1.67
CA HIS A 66 14.14 -0.45 -1.49
C HIS A 66 14.61 -0.52 -0.04
N ARG A 67 14.95 0.62 0.58
CA ARG A 67 15.46 0.64 1.96
C ARG A 67 14.45 0.19 2.99
N LYS A 68 13.16 0.53 2.81
CA LYS A 68 12.13 0.30 3.82
C LYS A 68 11.49 -1.08 3.73
N PHE A 69 11.32 -1.62 2.53
CA PHE A 69 10.50 -2.83 2.33
C PHE A 69 11.22 -3.98 1.60
N ILE A 70 12.28 -3.71 0.83
CA ILE A 70 12.98 -4.73 0.03
C ILE A 70 14.27 -5.17 0.69
N ARG A 71 14.97 -4.24 1.35
CA ARG A 71 16.21 -4.52 2.06
C ARG A 71 15.88 -5.41 3.26
N LEU A 72 16.00 -6.72 3.04
CA LEU A 72 16.10 -7.71 4.10
C LEU A 72 17.25 -7.27 5.00
N PHE A 73 17.01 -7.25 6.31
CA PHE A 73 18.12 -7.26 7.25
C PHE A 73 18.92 -8.54 6.93
N ASP A 74 20.16 -8.37 6.46
CA ASP A 74 21.16 -9.42 6.50
C ASP A 74 21.19 -9.92 7.95
N TYR A 75 20.64 -11.10 8.20
CA TYR A 75 20.85 -11.80 9.46
C TYR A 75 22.27 -12.37 9.41
N THR A 76 23.23 -11.57 9.87
CA THR A 76 24.50 -12.05 10.42
C THR A 76 24.42 -12.05 11.93
#